data_AF-A0A7C4ZN23-F1
#
_entry.id   AF-A0A7C4ZN23-F1
#
_cell.length_a   1.000
_cell.length_b   1.000
_cell.length_c   1.000
_cell.angle_alpha   90.00
_cell.angle_beta   90.00
_cell.angle_gamma   90.00
#
_symmetry.space_group_name_H-M   'P 1'
#
loop_
_entity.id
_entity.type
_entity.pdbx_description
1 polymer ?
#
loop_
_entity_poly.entity_id
_entity_poly.type
_entity_poly.pdbx_seq_one_letter_code
_entity_poly.pdbx_strand_id
1 'polypeptide(L)'
;MDHDFCNADGARRLKQRIEEYWRERGYQVDVKLVEAGFVAAMRSARTDVRSDMVNGFPTKRASANDRGGPNPNRRGSMEAA
;
A
#
# COMPACT_ATOMS: atom_id res chain seq x y z
N MET A 1 16.30 -20.07 9.57
CA MET A 1 16.50 -18.69 9.06
C MET A 1 16.37 -18.72 7.54
N ASP A 2 15.16 -18.77 6.97
CA ASP A 2 15.03 -19.23 5.56
C ASP A 2 14.46 -18.24 4.55
N HIS A 3 14.22 -16.98 4.94
CA HIS A 3 13.76 -15.98 4.00
C HIS A 3 14.54 -14.68 4.20
N ASP A 4 15.50 -14.43 3.31
CA ASP A 4 16.16 -13.13 3.21
C ASP A 4 15.18 -12.12 2.58
N PHE A 5 14.77 -11.15 3.38
CA PHE A 5 13.87 -10.07 2.97
C PHE A 5 14.62 -8.78 2.62
N CYS A 6 15.94 -8.75 2.76
CA CYS A 6 16.80 -7.59 2.53
C CYS A 6 17.36 -7.55 1.10
N ASN A 7 16.62 -8.13 0.15
CA ASN A 7 16.96 -8.13 -1.27
C ASN A 7 15.70 -7.93 -2.14
N ALA A 8 15.88 -7.73 -3.45
CA ALA A 8 14.78 -7.46 -4.37
C ALA A 8 13.74 -8.60 -4.43
N ASP A 9 14.18 -9.86 -4.37
CA ASP A 9 13.31 -11.04 -4.34
C ASP A 9 12.50 -11.12 -3.04
N GLY A 10 13.14 -10.82 -1.91
CA GLY A 10 12.51 -10.71 -0.60
C GLY A 10 11.42 -9.63 -0.57
N ALA A 11 11.69 -8.48 -1.19
CA ALA A 11 10.69 -7.42 -1.36
C ALA A 11 9.50 -7.88 -2.21
N ARG A 12 9.72 -8.62 -3.30
CA ARG A 12 8.63 -9.22 -4.11
C ARG A 12 7.79 -10.21 -3.29
N ARG A 13 8.43 -11.06 -2.50
CA ARG A 13 7.74 -12.01 -1.61
C ARG A 13 6.92 -11.28 -0.53
N LEU A 14 7.46 -10.22 0.06
CA LEU A 14 6.74 -9.39 1.03
C LEU A 14 5.50 -8.74 0.40
N LYS A 15 5.64 -8.17 -0.80
CA LYS A 15 4.49 -7.62 -1.55
C LYS A 15 3.38 -8.66 -1.70
N GLN A 16 3.70 -9.84 -2.25
CA GLN A 16 2.72 -10.90 -2.48
C GLN A 16 2.02 -11.32 -1.18
N ARG A 17 2.80 -11.54 -0.13
CA ARG A 17 2.29 -11.97 1.18
C ARG A 17 1.33 -10.95 1.81
N ILE A 18 1.63 -9.66 1.70
CA ILE A 18 0.76 -8.60 2.23
C ILE A 18 -0.56 -8.54 1.44
N GLU A 19 -0.48 -8.57 0.12
CA GLU A 19 -1.66 -8.52 -0.75
C GLU A 19 -2.56 -9.76 -0.56
N GLU A 20 -1.98 -10.95 -0.47
CA GLU A 20 -2.67 -12.21 -0.19
C GLU A 20 -3.39 -12.20 1.16
N TYR A 21 -2.68 -11.80 2.21
CA TYR A 21 -3.22 -11.75 3.56
C TYR A 21 -4.53 -10.93 3.63
N TRP A 22 -4.56 -9.79 2.96
CA TRP A 22 -5.75 -8.93 2.94
C TRP A 22 -6.81 -9.40 1.96
N ARG A 23 -6.40 -9.97 0.83
CA ARG A 23 -7.31 -10.56 -0.16
C ARG A 23 -8.16 -11.67 0.43
N GLU A 24 -7.55 -12.57 1.21
CA GLU A 24 -8.26 -13.64 1.95
C GLU A 24 -9.31 -13.09 2.93
N ARG A 25 -9.11 -11.85 3.40
CA ARG A 25 -10.00 -11.14 4.35
C ARG A 25 -11.00 -10.22 3.64
N GLY A 26 -11.06 -10.24 2.31
CA GLY A 26 -11.99 -9.46 1.50
C GLY A 26 -11.60 -7.98 1.30
N TYR A 27 -10.34 -7.62 1.56
CA TYR A 27 -9.81 -6.29 1.33
C TYR A 27 -8.84 -6.29 0.16
N GLN A 28 -8.77 -5.16 -0.54
CA GLN A 28 -7.78 -4.94 -1.59
C GLN A 28 -6.77 -3.91 -1.10
N VAL A 29 -5.49 -4.27 -1.19
CA VAL A 29 -4.36 -3.41 -0.86
C VAL A 29 -3.48 -3.34 -2.10
N ASP A 30 -2.99 -2.14 -2.41
CA ASP A 30 -1.99 -1.93 -3.45
C ASP A 30 -0.61 -1.79 -2.79
N VAL A 31 0.30 -2.71 -3.10
CA VAL A 31 1.68 -2.66 -2.63
C VAL A 31 2.61 -2.43 -3.81
N LYS A 32 3.39 -1.36 -3.76
CA LYS A 32 4.35 -0.99 -4.80
C LYS A 32 5.77 -1.31 -4.35
N LEU A 33 6.56 -1.82 -5.30
CA LEU A 33 8.00 -1.95 -5.14
C LEU A 33 8.64 -0.73 -5.81
N VAL A 34 9.42 0.02 -5.05
CA VAL A 34 10.15 1.17 -5.55
C VAL A 34 11.62 0.87 -5.41
N GLU A 35 12.28 0.66 -6.54
CA GLU A 35 13.72 0.49 -6.59
C GLU A 35 14.39 1.86 -6.59
N ALA A 36 15.24 2.08 -5.59
CA ALA A 36 16.19 3.17 -5.56
C ALA A 36 17.58 2.56 -5.71
N GLY A 37 18.38 3.14 -6.61
CA GLY A 37 19.77 2.75 -6.78
C GLY A 37 20.61 3.02 -5.52
N PHE A 38 21.91 3.22 -5.70
CA PHE A 38 22.80 3.44 -4.55
C PHE A 38 22.44 4.71 -3.76
N VAL A 39 22.10 4.53 -2.47
CA VAL A 39 21.84 5.63 -1.55
C VAL A 39 23.09 5.86 -0.70
N ALA A 40 23.82 6.95 -0.97
CA ALA A 40 25.14 7.22 -0.36
C ALA A 40 25.12 7.23 1.18
N ALA A 41 24.07 7.78 1.80
CA ALA A 41 23.93 7.82 3.26
C ALA A 41 23.81 6.42 3.89
N MET A 42 23.20 5.47 3.18
CA MET A 42 23.00 4.10 3.66
C MET A 42 24.12 3.15 3.19
N ARG A 43 24.92 3.58 2.22
CA ARG A 43 25.97 2.77 1.56
C ARG A 43 25.43 1.46 0.98
N SER A 44 24.18 1.49 0.51
CA SER A 44 23.49 0.32 -0.08
C SER A 44 22.49 0.76 -1.14
N ALA A 45 22.15 -0.15 -2.06
CA ALA A 45 20.98 -0.02 -2.91
C ALA A 45 19.71 -0.34 -2.10
N ARG A 46 18.59 0.30 -2.41
CA ARG A 46 17.37 0.20 -1.59
C ARG A 46 16.18 -0.23 -2.43
N THR A 47 15.48 -1.25 -1.97
CA THR A 47 14.16 -1.63 -2.52
C THR A 47 13.11 -1.34 -1.46
N ASP A 48 12.27 -0.34 -1.71
CA ASP A 48 11.20 0.07 -0.81
C ASP A 48 9.90 -0.69 -1.13
N VAL A 49 9.20 -1.16 -0.10
CA VAL A 49 7.85 -1.72 -0.19
C VAL A 49 6.87 -0.67 0.35
N ARG A 50 5.96 -0.15 -0.49
CA ARG A 50 5.03 0.93 -0.12
C ARG A 50 3.57 0.49 -0.28
N SER A 51 2.79 0.57 0.79
CA SER A 51 1.35 0.24 0.79
C SER A 51 0.46 1.47 0.78
N ASP A 52 -0.74 1.36 0.19
CA ASP A 52 -1.82 2.38 0.29
C ASP A 52 -2.67 2.29 1.57
N MET A 53 -2.32 1.37 2.48
CA MET A 53 -2.96 1.23 3.79
C MET A 53 -2.72 2.45 4.69
N VAL A 54 -3.71 2.76 5.52
CA VAL A 54 -3.64 3.84 6.51
C VAL A 54 -3.55 3.22 7.90
N ASN A 55 -2.52 3.57 8.67
CA ASN A 55 -2.23 2.97 9.98
C ASN A 55 -2.21 1.43 9.96
N GLY A 56 -1.76 0.85 8.84
CA GLY A 56 -1.71 -0.61 8.64
C GLY A 56 -3.05 -1.27 8.28
N PHE A 57 -4.11 -0.49 8.05
CA PHE A 57 -5.42 -1.01 7.64
C PHE A 57 -5.80 -0.62 6.20
N PRO A 58 -6.38 -1.53 5.39
CA PRO A 58 -6.83 -1.23 4.04
C PRO A 58 -7.99 -0.23 4.02
N THR A 59 -7.96 0.73 3.09
CA THR A 59 -9.03 1.72 2.92
C THR A 59 -10.14 1.26 1.97
N LYS A 60 -9.89 0.21 1.17
CA LYS A 60 -10.80 -0.29 0.12
C LYS A 60 -11.22 -1.73 0.40
N ARG A 61 -12.53 -1.98 0.37
CA ARG A 61 -13.09 -3.35 0.35
C ARG A 61 -13.09 -3.87 -1.08
N ALA A 62 -12.72 -5.14 -1.29
CA ALA A 62 -12.63 -5.73 -2.62
C ALA A 62 -14.00 -5.78 -3.36
N SER A 63 -15.11 -5.80 -2.61
CA SER A 63 -16.47 -5.81 -3.15
C SER A 63 -17.07 -4.41 -3.42
N ALA A 64 -16.29 -3.34 -3.27
CA ALA A 64 -16.78 -1.98 -3.48
C ALA A 64 -16.70 -1.58 -4.96
N ASN A 65 -17.42 -2.28 -5.83
CA ASN A 65 -17.78 -1.74 -7.15
C ASN A 65 -19.09 -0.94 -7.15
N ASP A 66 -19.70 -0.58 -6.00
CA ASP A 66 -21.03 0.08 -6.08
C ASP A 66 -21.46 1.03 -4.96
N ARG A 67 -20.61 1.46 -4.01
CA ARG A 67 -21.03 2.53 -3.09
C ARG A 67 -19.91 3.50 -2.86
N GLY A 68 -19.98 4.61 -3.60
CA GLY A 68 -19.39 5.86 -3.18
C GLY A 68 -19.81 6.14 -1.74
N GLY A 69 -18.97 5.73 -0.79
CA GLY A 69 -19.05 6.20 0.58
C GLY A 69 -18.93 7.73 0.53
N PRO A 70 -19.76 8.47 1.28
CA PRO A 70 -19.78 9.92 1.19
C PRO A 70 -18.39 10.43 1.56
N ASN A 71 -17.71 11.06 0.61
CA ASN A 71 -16.51 11.82 0.89
C ASN A 71 -16.90 12.91 1.90
N PRO A 72 -16.44 12.86 3.17
CA PRO A 72 -16.82 13.85 4.17
C PRO A 72 -16.30 15.26 3.80
N ASN A 73 -15.37 15.36 2.84
CA ASN A 73 -14.73 16.60 2.43
C ASN A 73 -15.45 17.36 1.29
N ARG A 74 -16.71 17.03 0.96
CA ARG A 74 -17.53 17.77 -0.04
C ARG A 74 -18.61 18.68 0.54
N ARG A 75 -18.72 18.82 1.87
CA ARG A 75 -19.60 19.83 2.49
C ARG A 75 -18.82 21.11 2.72
N GLY A 76 -18.93 22.09 1.83
CA GLY A 76 -18.48 23.45 2.15
C GLY A 76 -18.07 24.34 0.98
N SER A 77 -18.84 24.36 -0.10
CA SER A 77 -18.82 25.48 -1.04
C SER A 77 -20.22 25.67 -1.61
N MET A 78 -21.13 26.14 -0.76
CA MET A 78 -22.36 26.78 -1.21
C MET A 78 -22.28 28.25 -0.82
N GLU A 79 -22.49 29.06 -1.84
CA GLU A 79 -22.44 30.52 -1.92
C GLU A 79 -23.08 31.25 -0.73
N ALA A 80 -22.45 32.35 -0.31
CA ALA A 80 -23.13 33.45 0.33
C ALA A 80 -23.30 34.55 -0.71
N ALA A 81 -24.57 34.86 -1.01
CA ALA A 81 -25.02 36.00 -1.80
C ALA A 81 -24.83 37.32 -1.06
#